data_AF-A0A650CUF4-F1
#
_entry.id   AF-A0A650CUF4-F1
#
_cell.length_a   1.000
_cell.length_b   1.000
_cell.length_c   1.000
_cell.angle_alpha   90.00
_cell.angle_beta   90.00
_cell.angle_gamma   90.00
#
_symmetry.space_group_name_H-M   'P 1'
#
loop_
_entity.id
_entity.type
_entity.pdbx_description
1 polymer ?
#
loop_
_entity_poly.entity_id
_entity_poly.type
_entity_poly.pdbx_seq_one_letter_code
_entity_poly.pdbx_strand_id
1 'polypeptide(L)'
;MKFYLGTTSKLKISAVEEVLKNYVTDYEILAFNSPSGVPITPWNEDIIKGARNRAENLRKKFLDNDGIYVGLESGLVERFGSVYEETWCVIIFREKEFSAYSSGLRLPSEIV
;
A
#
# COMPACT_ATOMS: atom_id res chain seq x y z
N MET A 1 2.00 -17.32 -8.23
CA MET A 1 1.69 -15.94 -8.68
C MET A 1 2.73 -14.98 -8.14
N LYS A 2 3.15 -13.94 -8.89
CA LYS A 2 4.17 -12.98 -8.42
C LYS A 2 3.52 -11.71 -7.89
N PHE A 3 3.84 -11.37 -6.65
CA PHE A 3 3.43 -10.15 -5.99
C PHE A 3 4.61 -9.19 -5.87
N TYR A 4 4.60 -8.13 -6.65
CA TYR A 4 5.58 -7.05 -6.61
C TYR A 4 5.15 -6.04 -5.56
N LEU A 5 5.84 -5.96 -4.43
CA LEU A 5 5.45 -5.12 -3.31
C LEU A 5 6.32 -3.85 -3.23
N GLY A 6 5.68 -2.68 -3.18
CA GLY A 6 6.34 -1.37 -3.25
C GLY A 6 6.93 -0.87 -1.94
N THR A 7 7.24 -1.77 -1.01
CA THR A 7 7.84 -1.43 0.29
C THR A 7 8.84 -2.50 0.73
N THR A 8 9.84 -2.08 1.50
CA THR A 8 10.80 -2.96 2.21
C THR A 8 10.50 -3.06 3.71
N SER A 9 9.41 -2.46 4.19
CA SER A 9 8.99 -2.56 5.58
C SER A 9 8.62 -4.00 5.93
N LYS A 10 9.32 -4.59 6.91
CA LYS A 10 9.06 -5.95 7.38
C LYS A 10 7.61 -6.14 7.83
N LEU A 11 7.05 -5.16 8.55
CA LEU A 11 5.66 -5.20 9.01
C LEU A 11 4.67 -5.27 7.85
N LYS A 12 4.86 -4.45 6.82
CA LYS A 12 3.97 -4.41 5.65
C LYS A 12 4.11 -5.68 4.80
N ILE A 13 5.33 -6.21 4.65
CA ILE A 13 5.57 -7.50 3.98
C ILE A 13 4.83 -8.63 4.71
N SER A 14 5.01 -8.73 6.03
CA SER A 14 4.34 -9.77 6.83
C SER A 14 2.82 -9.66 6.79
N ALA A 15 2.26 -8.44 6.79
CA ALA A 15 0.82 -8.24 6.65
C ALA A 15 0.27 -8.77 5.31
N VAL A 16 1.00 -8.55 4.21
CA VAL A 16 0.62 -9.10 2.89
C VAL A 16 0.76 -10.62 2.90
N GLU A 17 1.86 -11.16 3.41
CA GLU A 17 2.10 -12.59 3.50
C GLU A 17 1.03 -13.32 4.32
N GLU A 18 0.58 -12.73 5.42
CA GLU A 18 -0.49 -13.26 6.26
C GLU A 18 -1.83 -13.32 5.53
N VAL A 19 -2.13 -12.37 4.65
CA VAL A 19 -3.31 -12.46 3.80
C VAL A 19 -3.11 -13.55 2.73
N LEU A 20 -2.00 -13.51 2.01
CA LEU A 20 -1.77 -14.41 0.87
C LEU A 20 -1.80 -15.89 1.25
N LYS A 21 -1.21 -16.29 2.39
CA LYS A 21 -1.24 -17.70 2.86
C LYS A 21 -2.65 -18.28 3.02
N ASN A 22 -3.67 -17.44 3.21
CA ASN A 22 -5.05 -17.87 3.40
C ASN A 22 -5.85 -17.96 2.10
N TYR A 23 -5.41 -17.28 1.03
CA TYR A 23 -6.19 -17.11 -0.20
C TYR A 23 -5.47 -17.56 -1.47
N VAL A 24 -4.14 -17.76 -1.43
CA VAL A 24 -3.32 -18.09 -2.60
C VAL A 24 -2.39 -19.26 -2.27
N THR A 25 -2.52 -20.36 -3.02
CA THR A 25 -1.77 -21.61 -2.75
C THR A 25 -0.29 -21.55 -3.13
N ASP A 26 0.05 -20.83 -4.20
CA ASP A 26 1.41 -20.73 -4.72
C ASP A 26 1.71 -19.29 -5.12
N TYR A 27 2.60 -18.63 -4.37
CA TYR A 27 2.96 -17.24 -4.58
C TYR A 27 4.43 -16.94 -4.23
N GLU A 28 4.95 -15.88 -4.85
CA GLU A 28 6.25 -15.30 -4.58
C GLU A 28 6.06 -13.81 -4.28
N ILE A 29 6.63 -13.32 -3.18
CA ILE A 29 6.65 -11.88 -2.84
C ILE A 29 8.02 -11.31 -3.20
N LEU A 30 8.02 -10.32 -4.10
CA LEU A 30 9.19 -9.57 -4.52
C LEU A 30 9.08 -8.13 -4.01
N ALA A 31 9.80 -7.82 -2.93
CA ALA A 31 9.71 -6.54 -2.24
C ALA A 31 10.77 -5.53 -2.73
N PHE A 32 10.35 -4.30 -3.02
CA PHE A 32 11.21 -3.23 -3.54
C PHE A 32 10.96 -1.91 -2.83
N ASN A 33 12.02 -1.12 -2.67
CA ASN A 33 11.87 0.27 -2.25
C ASN A 33 11.36 1.11 -3.43
N SER A 34 10.03 1.21 -3.57
CA SER A 34 9.37 2.00 -4.62
C SER A 34 9.05 3.39 -4.08
N PRO A 35 9.47 4.50 -4.72
CA PRO A 35 9.18 5.85 -4.23
C PRO A 35 7.69 6.18 -4.32
N SER A 36 7.14 6.85 -3.29
CA SER A 36 5.73 7.25 -3.26
C SER A 36 5.46 8.60 -3.92
N GLY A 37 6.46 9.47 -4.05
CA GLY A 37 6.29 10.80 -4.66
C GLY A 37 5.36 11.75 -3.88
N VAL A 38 5.11 11.44 -2.61
CA VAL A 38 4.35 12.27 -1.65
C VAL A 38 5.23 12.50 -0.40
N PRO A 39 4.86 13.41 0.53
CA PRO A 39 5.60 13.63 1.76
C PRO A 39 5.82 12.35 2.58
N ILE A 40 6.84 12.37 3.46
CA ILE A 40 7.17 11.20 4.30
C ILE A 40 6.02 10.79 5.23
N THR A 41 5.26 11.77 5.72
CA THR A 41 4.00 11.59 6.43
C THR A 41 2.89 12.16 5.54
N PRO A 42 2.27 11.36 4.67
CA PRO A 42 1.23 11.84 3.76
C PRO A 42 -0.09 12.09 4.51
N TRP A 43 -0.84 13.08 4.04
CA TRP A 43 -2.14 13.44 4.60
C TRP A 43 -3.25 13.26 3.57
N ASN A 44 -4.43 12.83 4.02
CA ASN A 44 -5.65 12.77 3.23
C ASN A 44 -5.44 12.02 1.89
N GLU A 45 -5.61 12.70 0.75
CA GLU A 45 -5.47 12.12 -0.58
C GLU A 45 -4.03 11.69 -0.93
N ASP A 46 -3.02 12.26 -0.27
CA ASP A 46 -1.62 11.87 -0.51
C ASP A 46 -1.36 10.42 -0.10
N ILE A 47 -2.16 9.84 0.80
CA ILE A 47 -2.00 8.46 1.24
C ILE A 47 -2.30 7.51 0.07
N ILE A 48 -3.49 7.59 -0.52
CA ILE A 48 -3.84 6.75 -1.68
C ILE A 48 -2.94 7.06 -2.88
N LYS A 49 -2.57 8.33 -3.09
CA LYS A 49 -1.64 8.72 -4.16
C LYS A 49 -0.28 8.07 -3.98
N GLY A 50 0.25 8.06 -2.75
CA GLY A 50 1.50 7.38 -2.42
C GLY A 50 1.43 5.87 -2.65
N ALA A 51 0.36 5.23 -2.21
CA ALA A 51 0.13 3.80 -2.44
C ALA A 51 0.06 3.47 -3.95
N ARG A 52 -0.71 4.25 -4.73
CA ARG A 52 -0.81 4.10 -6.18
C ARG A 52 0.53 4.28 -6.87
N ASN A 53 1.27 5.33 -6.54
CA ASN A 53 2.58 5.61 -7.13
C ASN A 53 3.56 4.45 -6.87
N ARG A 54 3.55 3.88 -5.66
CA ARG A 54 4.39 2.72 -5.33
C ARG A 54 4.08 1.52 -6.22
N ALA A 55 2.80 1.18 -6.42
CA ALA A 55 2.39 0.08 -7.28
C ALA A 55 2.72 0.34 -8.76
N GLU A 56 2.40 1.54 -9.26
CA GLU A 56 2.56 1.92 -10.66
C GLU A 56 4.03 1.98 -11.08
N ASN A 57 4.91 2.44 -10.19
CA ASN A 57 6.36 2.44 -10.43
C ASN A 57 6.91 1.02 -10.61
N LEU A 58 6.39 0.02 -9.89
CA LEU A 58 6.78 -1.38 -10.08
C LEU A 58 6.24 -1.92 -11.39
N ARG A 59 4.98 -1.63 -11.71
CA ARG A 59 4.35 -2.05 -12.97
C ARG A 59 5.14 -1.58 -14.17
N LYS A 60 5.49 -0.28 -14.20
CA LYS A 60 6.33 0.33 -15.24
C LYS A 60 7.73 -0.26 -15.30
N LYS A 61 8.28 -0.67 -14.14
CA LYS A 61 9.64 -1.22 -14.05
C LYS A 61 9.73 -2.66 -14.54
N PHE A 62 8.76 -3.51 -14.21
CA PHE A 62 8.87 -4.95 -14.44
C PHE A 62 8.06 -5.44 -15.64
N LEU A 63 6.97 -4.77 -16.02
CA LEU A 63 6.15 -5.10 -17.20
C LEU A 63 5.74 -6.59 -17.28
N ASP A 64 5.57 -7.25 -16.14
CA ASP A 64 5.04 -8.61 -16.04
C ASP A 64 3.51 -8.56 -16.19
N ASN A 65 2.98 -9.13 -17.28
CA ASN A 65 1.56 -9.13 -17.62
C ASN A 65 0.68 -9.90 -16.62
N ASP A 66 1.25 -10.88 -15.92
CA ASP A 66 0.57 -11.65 -14.87
C ASP A 66 1.04 -11.24 -13.46
N GLY A 67 1.92 -10.23 -13.38
CA GLY A 67 2.38 -9.63 -12.14
C GLY A 67 1.27 -8.87 -11.41
N ILE A 68 1.25 -9.00 -10.10
CA ILE A 68 0.34 -8.27 -9.21
C ILE A 68 1.17 -7.22 -8.49
N TYR A 69 0.89 -5.95 -8.74
CA TYR A 69 1.67 -4.83 -8.20
C TYR A 69 0.95 -4.23 -7.01
N VAL A 70 1.59 -4.23 -5.85
CA VAL A 70 0.97 -3.84 -4.58
C VAL A 70 1.70 -2.65 -4.00
N GLY A 71 0.96 -1.59 -3.69
CA GLY A 71 1.43 -0.41 -2.98
C GLY A 71 0.70 -0.24 -1.66
N LEU A 72 1.44 0.04 -0.58
CA LEU A 72 0.90 0.26 0.76
C LEU A 72 1.44 1.56 1.32
N GLU A 73 0.57 2.51 1.65
CA GLU A 73 0.96 3.79 2.25
C GLU A 73 0.15 4.07 3.50
N SER A 74 0.85 4.41 4.56
CA SER A 74 0.28 4.77 5.86
C SER A 74 0.36 6.29 5.98
N GLY A 75 -0.64 6.93 6.58
CA GLY A 75 -0.65 8.37 6.75
C GLY A 75 -1.79 8.84 7.65
N LEU A 76 -2.02 10.14 7.64
CA LEU A 76 -2.99 10.79 8.52
C LEU A 76 -4.19 11.31 7.74
N VAL A 77 -5.38 11.12 8.26
CA VAL A 77 -6.60 11.67 7.67
C VAL A 77 -7.40 12.45 8.70
N GLU A 78 -7.86 13.63 8.31
CA GLU A 78 -8.76 14.44 9.16
C GLU A 78 -10.21 14.09 8.84
N ARG A 79 -10.94 13.60 9.85
CA ARG A 79 -12.37 13.29 9.75
C ARG A 79 -13.06 13.65 11.05
N PHE A 80 -14.25 14.26 10.97
CA PHE A 80 -15.08 14.57 12.13
C PHE A 80 -14.35 15.40 13.21
N GLY A 81 -13.45 16.29 12.81
CA GLY A 81 -12.63 17.09 13.73
C GLY A 81 -11.62 16.27 14.55
N SER A 82 -11.22 15.10 14.06
CA SER A 82 -10.18 14.26 14.67
C SER A 82 -9.25 13.74 13.58
N VAL A 83 -8.03 13.38 14.00
CA VAL A 83 -7.04 12.76 13.11
C VAL A 83 -7.05 11.25 13.31
N TYR A 84 -7.00 10.52 12.21
CA TYR A 84 -6.91 9.08 12.18
C TYR A 84 -5.64 8.67 11.43
N GLU A 85 -4.94 7.66 11.94
CA GLU A 85 -3.96 6.94 11.12
C GLU A 85 -4.71 5.95 10.25
N GLU A 86 -4.40 5.95 8.95
CA GLU A 86 -4.95 4.99 7.99
C GLU A 86 -3.86 4.50 7.05
N THR A 87 -3.96 3.23 6.68
CA THR A 87 -3.15 2.63 5.63
C THR A 87 -4.02 2.29 4.42
N TRP A 88 -3.62 2.79 3.25
CA TRP A 88 -4.20 2.44 1.95
C TRP A 88 -3.38 1.35 1.27
N CYS A 89 -4.09 0.39 0.68
CA CYS A 89 -3.56 -0.61 -0.22
C CYS A 89 -4.08 -0.35 -1.63
N VAL A 90 -3.19 -0.29 -2.61
CA VAL A 90 -3.52 -0.23 -4.03
C VAL A 90 -2.91 -1.45 -4.71
N ILE A 91 -3.73 -2.19 -5.43
CA ILE A 91 -3.34 -3.34 -6.25
C ILE A 91 -3.57 -2.98 -7.72
N ILE A 92 -2.56 -3.19 -8.55
CA ILE A 92 -2.70 -3.13 -10.01
C ILE A 92 -2.50 -4.54 -10.55
N PHE A 93 -3.50 -5.03 -11.28
CA PHE A 93 -3.47 -6.35 -11.94
C PHE A 93 -4.12 -6.25 -13.32
N ARG A 94 -3.39 -6.63 -14.36
CA ARG A 94 -3.85 -6.57 -15.77
C ARG A 94 -4.47 -5.20 -16.12
N GLU A 95 -3.72 -4.13 -15.87
CA GLU A 95 -4.11 -2.73 -16.09
C GLU A 95 -5.35 -2.24 -15.30
N LYS A 96 -5.86 -3.04 -14.36
CA LYS A 96 -6.96 -2.64 -13.47
C LYS A 96 -6.43 -2.29 -12.09
N GLU A 97 -6.87 -1.15 -11.59
CA GLU A 97 -6.58 -0.69 -10.23
C GLU A 97 -7.70 -1.11 -9.28
N PHE A 98 -7.31 -1.65 -8.13
CA PHE A 98 -8.16 -1.97 -6.99
C PHE A 98 -7.59 -1.27 -5.77
N SER A 99 -8.44 -0.74 -4.90
CA SER A 99 -7.98 -0.09 -3.68
C SER A 99 -8.86 -0.41 -2.49
N ALA A 100 -8.24 -0.42 -1.32
CA ALA A 100 -8.90 -0.55 -0.02
C ALA A 100 -8.11 0.25 1.01
N TYR A 101 -8.73 0.53 2.14
CA TYR A 101 -8.12 1.22 3.28
C TYR A 101 -8.46 0.50 4.58
N SER A 102 -7.56 0.61 5.56
CA SER A 102 -7.78 0.10 6.92
C SER A 102 -8.94 0.83 7.61
N SER A 103 -9.50 0.24 8.68
CA SER A 103 -10.57 0.88 9.48
C SER A 103 -10.20 2.26 10.05
N GLY A 104 -8.90 2.54 10.16
CA GLY A 104 -8.36 3.75 10.76
C GLY A 104 -8.27 3.64 12.28
N LEU A 105 -7.29 4.34 12.85
CA LEU A 105 -7.09 4.46 14.29
C LEU A 105 -7.17 5.94 14.66
N ARG A 106 -8.18 6.33 15.43
CA ARG A 106 -8.28 7.70 15.96
C ARG A 106 -7.07 7.96 16.86
N LEU A 107 -6.35 9.04 16.58
CA LEU A 107 -5.22 9.47 17.37
C LEU A 107 -5.66 10.44 18.48
N PRO A 108 -5.07 10.36 19.68
CA PRO A 108 -5.18 11.43 20.68
C PRO A 108 -4.70 12.77 20.12
N SER A 109 -5.36 13.86 20.51
CA SER A 109 -4.99 15.22 20.05
C SER A 109 -3.60 15.67 20.52
N GLU A 110 -3.06 15.04 21.56
CA GLU A 110 -1.77 15.37 22.17
C GLU A 110 -0.58 14.84 21.36
N ILE A 111 -0.80 13.94 20.40
CA ILE A 111 0.26 13.28 19.63
C ILE A 111 0.31 13.72 18.15
N VAL A 112 -0.59 14.61 17.74
CA VAL A 112 -0.74 15.08 16.35
C VAL A 112 -0.28 16.52 16.22
#